data_AF-A0A7W1B1E0-F1
#
_entry.id   AF-A0A7W1B1E0-F1
#
_cell.length_a   1.000
_cell.length_b   1.000
_cell.length_c   1.000
_cell.angle_alpha   90.00
_cell.angle_beta   90.00
_cell.angle_gamma   90.00
#
_symmetry.space_group_name_H-M   'P 1'
#
loop_
_entity.id
_entity.type
_entity.pdbx_description
1 polymer ?
#
loop_
_entity_poly.entity_id
_entity_poly.type
_entity_poly.pdbx_seq_one_letter_code
_entity_poly.pdbx_strand_id
1 'polypeptide(L)'
;MTERPAPGERPPRPPSGGRRWTSFVAGDRNDGPPVRGLHEQANPRHRLRVEHNAHTLLIHLSDEDGGGWTTIAVDRGTRSWAVSQEARQADTARGAYEDLYGP
;
A
#
# COMPACT_ATOMS: atom_id res chain seq x y z
N MET A 1 0.84 20.15 6.46
CA MET A 1 -0.45 19.45 6.58
C MET A 1 -1.22 19.70 5.30
N THR A 2 -1.14 18.77 4.35
CA THR A 2 -1.97 18.86 3.13
C THR A 2 -3.33 18.30 3.51
N GLU A 3 -4.39 19.09 3.36
CA GLU A 3 -5.76 18.63 3.57
C GLU A 3 -6.03 17.39 2.72
N ARG A 4 -6.59 16.36 3.35
CA ARG A 4 -7.04 15.17 2.65
C ARG A 4 -8.23 15.59 1.79
N PRO A 5 -8.21 15.39 0.46
CA PRO A 5 -9.34 15.75 -0.38
C PRO A 5 -10.61 15.02 0.08
N ALA A 6 -11.76 15.67 -0.06
CA ALA A 6 -13.04 15.07 0.30
C ALA A 6 -13.27 13.76 -0.49
N PRO A 7 -14.02 12.78 0.06
CA PRO A 7 -14.32 11.55 -0.64
C PRO A 7 -14.92 11.84 -2.03
N GLY A 8 -14.23 11.44 -3.10
CA GLY A 8 -14.68 11.63 -4.49
C GLY A 8 -14.10 12.84 -5.22
N GLU A 9 -13.37 13.74 -4.54
CA GLU A 9 -12.64 14.81 -5.20
C GLU A 9 -11.31 14.27 -5.75
N ARG A 10 -11.09 14.47 -7.06
CA ARG A 10 -9.82 14.06 -7.69
C ARG A 10 -8.71 14.96 -7.17
N PRO A 11 -7.58 14.40 -6.66
CA PRO A 11 -6.44 15.22 -6.29
C PRO A 11 -5.97 16.02 -7.53
N PRO A 12 -5.46 17.25 -7.33
CA PRO A 12 -4.96 18.05 -8.44
C PRO A 12 -3.87 17.28 -9.18
N ARG A 13 -3.88 17.35 -10.51
CA ARG A 13 -2.85 16.70 -11.32
C ARG A 13 -1.49 17.30 -10.97
N PRO A 14 -0.48 16.47 -10.63
CA PRO A 14 0.87 16.96 -10.37
C PRO A 14 1.44 17.73 -11.57
N PRO A 15 2.34 18.71 -11.36
CA PRO A 15 2.98 19.44 -12.44
C PRO A 15 3.71 18.48 -13.40
N SER A 16 3.65 18.78 -14.70
CA SER A 16 4.15 17.93 -15.80
C SER A 16 5.68 17.72 -15.84
N GLY A 17 6.42 18.22 -14.84
CA GLY A 17 7.88 18.22 -14.76
C GLY A 17 8.51 17.01 -14.06
N GLY A 18 7.75 16.15 -13.38
CA GLY A 18 8.25 14.95 -12.71
C GLY A 18 8.35 13.76 -13.66
N ARG A 19 9.39 13.73 -14.51
CA ARG A 19 9.39 12.92 -15.74
C ARG A 19 9.85 11.46 -15.65
N ARG A 20 10.03 10.85 -14.48
CA ARG A 20 10.40 9.42 -14.41
C ARG A 20 9.65 8.70 -13.30
N TRP A 21 8.95 7.64 -13.68
CA TRP A 21 8.41 6.65 -12.75
C TRP A 21 9.57 5.96 -12.02
N THR A 22 9.51 5.91 -10.70
CA THR A 22 10.40 5.10 -9.86
C THR A 22 9.70 3.79 -9.49
N SER A 23 10.41 2.84 -8.87
CA SER A 23 9.88 1.53 -8.53
C SER A 23 10.23 1.13 -7.10
N PHE A 24 9.40 0.24 -6.54
CA PHE A 24 9.73 -0.49 -5.34
C PHE A 24 10.62 -1.68 -5.70
N VAL A 25 11.71 -1.84 -4.95
CA VAL A 25 12.70 -2.90 -5.15
C VAL A 25 12.79 -3.75 -3.89
N ALA A 26 13.14 -5.03 -4.06
CA ALA A 26 13.51 -5.86 -2.92
C ALA A 26 14.82 -5.34 -2.33
N GLY A 27 14.96 -5.38 -1.01
CA GLY A 27 16.27 -5.21 -0.39
C GLY A 27 17.24 -6.31 -0.81
N ASP A 28 18.52 -6.10 -0.51
CA ASP A 28 19.57 -7.05 -0.84
C ASP A 28 19.23 -8.44 -0.32
N ARG A 29 19.34 -9.44 -1.21
CA ARG A 29 19.22 -10.84 -0.82
C ARG A 29 20.40 -11.17 0.09
N ASN A 30 20.10 -11.63 1.30
CA ASN A 30 21.07 -12.27 2.18
C ASN A 30 20.83 -13.79 2.17
N ASP A 31 21.73 -14.55 2.80
CA ASP A 31 21.59 -16.02 2.99
C ASP A 31 20.41 -16.40 3.91
N GLY A 32 19.57 -15.43 4.27
CA GLY A 32 18.43 -15.58 5.16
C GLY A 32 17.11 -15.85 4.43
N PRO A 33 15.98 -15.74 5.16
CA PRO A 33 14.65 -15.94 4.60
C PRO A 33 14.36 -15.02 3.40
N PRO A 34 13.46 -15.41 2.48
CA PRO A 34 13.07 -14.58 1.35
C PRO A 34 12.62 -13.18 1.80
N VAL A 35 13.12 -12.16 1.10
CA VAL A 35 12.68 -10.77 1.29
C VAL A 35 11.21 -10.64 0.88
N ARG A 36 10.33 -10.34 1.84
CA ARG A 36 8.88 -10.21 1.63
C ARG A 36 8.40 -8.75 1.51
N GLY A 37 9.26 -7.80 1.86
CA GLY A 37 8.98 -6.37 1.76
C GLY A 37 9.81 -5.72 0.66
N LEU A 38 9.22 -4.76 -0.03
CA LEU A 38 9.87 -3.89 -0.98
C LEU A 38 9.99 -2.49 -0.38
N HIS A 39 10.93 -1.71 -0.88
CA HIS A 39 11.05 -0.28 -0.56
C HIS A 39 11.31 0.54 -1.83
N GLU A 40 10.96 1.82 -1.81
CA GLU A 40 11.27 2.71 -2.93
C GLU A 40 12.78 2.79 -3.13
N GLN A 41 13.25 2.63 -4.38
CA GLN A 41 14.67 2.58 -4.71
C GLN A 41 15.50 3.75 -4.13
N ALA A 42 14.91 4.96 -4.08
CA ALA A 42 15.57 6.16 -3.57
C ALA A 42 15.19 6.50 -2.11
N ASN A 43 14.20 5.82 -1.53
CA ASN A 43 13.70 6.08 -0.19
C ASN A 43 13.34 4.77 0.54
N PRO A 44 14.29 4.17 1.29
CA PRO A 44 14.04 2.93 2.03
C PRO A 44 12.94 3.01 3.11
N ARG A 45 12.52 4.22 3.54
CA ARG A 45 11.43 4.40 4.51
C ARG A 45 10.05 4.17 3.89
N HIS A 46 9.92 4.45 2.61
CA HIS A 46 8.72 4.20 1.83
C HIS A 46 8.68 2.73 1.41
N ARG A 47 7.72 1.98 1.95
CA ARG A 47 7.68 0.51 1.90
C ARG A 47 6.40 -0.01 1.24
N LEU A 48 6.54 -1.12 0.54
CA LEU A 48 5.43 -1.86 -0.08
C LEU A 48 5.54 -3.34 0.30
N ARG A 49 4.42 -3.96 0.68
CA ARG A 49 4.37 -5.40 0.96
C ARG A 49 3.07 -5.98 0.40
N VAL A 50 3.17 -7.16 -0.21
CA VAL A 50 2.00 -7.91 -0.65
C VAL A 50 1.89 -9.18 0.18
N GLU A 51 0.74 -9.39 0.82
CA GLU A 51 0.36 -10.63 1.48
C GLU A 51 -0.82 -11.26 0.75
N HIS A 52 -0.91 -12.59 0.74
CA HIS A 52 -2.03 -13.24 0.08
C HIS A 52 -2.33 -14.62 0.65
N ASN A 53 -3.59 -15.03 0.47
CA ASN A 53 -4.02 -16.41 0.61
C ASN A 53 -4.71 -16.87 -0.70
N ALA A 54 -5.50 -17.95 -0.64
CA ALA A 54 -6.22 -18.46 -1.79
C ALA A 54 -7.28 -17.49 -2.34
N HIS A 55 -7.83 -16.63 -1.48
CA HIS A 55 -9.01 -15.79 -1.76
C HIS A 55 -8.69 -14.31 -1.83
N THR A 56 -7.70 -13.82 -1.09
CA THR A 56 -7.48 -12.38 -0.88
C THR A 56 -6.02 -12.01 -1.10
N LEU A 57 -5.80 -10.85 -1.72
CA LEU A 57 -4.53 -10.14 -1.79
C LEU A 57 -4.63 -8.90 -0.91
N LEU A 58 -3.64 -8.66 -0.06
CA LEU A 58 -3.47 -7.43 0.70
C LEU A 58 -2.22 -6.71 0.20
N ILE A 59 -2.39 -5.47 -0.26
CA ILE A 59 -1.30 -4.63 -0.76
C ILE A 59 -1.12 -3.50 0.25
N HIS A 60 -0.05 -3.59 1.04
CA HIS A 60 0.28 -2.63 2.09
C HIS A 60 1.30 -1.62 1.57
N LEU A 61 0.93 -0.35 1.54
CA LEU A 61 1.77 0.77 1.17
C LEU A 61 1.95 1.66 2.41
N SER A 62 3.20 1.86 2.85
CA SER A 62 3.44 2.89 3.87
C SER A 62 3.38 4.27 3.23
N ASP A 63 3.20 5.30 4.05
CA ASP A 63 3.57 6.66 3.63
C ASP A 63 5.09 6.79 3.41
N GLU A 64 5.50 7.94 2.88
CA GLU A 64 6.89 8.22 2.50
C GLU A 64 7.83 8.30 3.72
N ASP A 65 7.28 8.62 4.90
CA ASP A 65 8.00 8.73 6.18
C ASP A 65 8.00 7.41 6.97
N GLY A 66 7.15 6.45 6.60
CA GLY A 66 7.01 5.12 7.22
C GLY A 66 6.12 5.07 8.46
N GLY A 67 5.40 6.15 8.80
CA GLY A 67 4.57 6.29 10.00
C GLY A 67 3.10 5.89 9.84
N GLY A 68 2.57 5.92 8.61
CA GLY A 68 1.21 5.56 8.28
C GLY A 68 1.14 4.50 7.18
N TRP A 69 -0.03 3.88 7.04
CA TRP A 69 -0.24 2.79 6.10
C TRP A 69 -1.57 2.92 5.36
N THR A 70 -1.54 2.54 4.09
CA THR A 70 -2.71 2.31 3.24
C THR A 70 -2.70 0.85 2.81
N THR A 71 -3.79 0.12 3.03
CA THR A 71 -3.95 -1.25 2.54
C THR A 71 -5.08 -1.31 1.53
N ILE A 72 -4.79 -1.93 0.38
CA ILE A 72 -5.79 -2.33 -0.60
C ILE A 72 -6.04 -3.83 -0.41
N ALA A 73 -7.25 -4.20 -0.02
CA ALA A 73 -7.69 -5.58 -0.04
C ALA A 73 -8.35 -5.89 -1.39
N VAL A 74 -8.00 -7.03 -2.00
CA VAL A 74 -8.55 -7.46 -3.29
C VAL A 74 -9.02 -8.90 -3.18
N ASP A 75 -10.30 -9.15 -3.45
CA ASP A 75 -10.84 -10.49 -3.63
C ASP A 75 -10.39 -11.05 -4.98
N ARG A 76 -9.76 -12.23 -4.97
CA ARG A 76 -9.13 -12.82 -6.17
C ARG A 76 -10.15 -13.39 -7.15
N GLY A 77 -11.31 -13.85 -6.65
CA GLY A 77 -12.34 -14.47 -7.47
C GLY A 77 -13.15 -13.44 -8.24
N THR A 78 -13.50 -12.34 -7.58
CA THR A 78 -14.40 -11.30 -8.10
C THR A 78 -13.68 -10.05 -8.58
N ARG A 79 -12.45 -9.82 -8.11
CA ARG A 79 -11.70 -8.55 -8.29
C ARG A 79 -12.34 -7.35 -7.60
N SER A 80 -13.30 -7.57 -6.71
CA SER A 80 -13.75 -6.56 -5.76
C SER A 80 -12.60 -6.12 -4.86
N TRP A 81 -12.62 -4.86 -4.42
CA TRP A 81 -11.56 -4.30 -3.62
C TRP A 81 -12.10 -3.28 -2.61
N ALA A 82 -11.34 -3.09 -1.54
CA ALA A 82 -11.57 -2.03 -0.55
C ALA A 82 -10.24 -1.43 -0.09
N VAL A 83 -10.27 -0.20 0.43
CA VAL A 83 -9.08 0.55 0.86
C VAL A 83 -9.30 1.11 2.25
N SER A 84 -8.35 0.86 3.14
CA SER A 84 -8.33 1.45 4.48
C SER A 84 -6.99 2.11 4.77
N GLN A 85 -6.95 3.11 5.64
CA GLN A 85 -5.76 3.89 5.98
C GLN A 85 -5.66 4.07 7.50
N GLU A 86 -4.56 3.65 8.10
CA GLU A 86 -4.34 3.66 9.56
C GLU A 86 -2.87 3.86 9.92
N ALA A 87 -2.58 4.18 11.19
CA ALA A 87 -1.21 4.34 11.69
C ALA A 87 -0.44 3.00 11.75
N ARG A 88 -1.12 1.87 11.99
CA ARG A 88 -0.49 0.55 12.08
C ARG A 88 -0.89 -0.32 10.90
N GLN A 89 0.09 -1.01 10.30
CA GLN A 89 -0.13 -1.94 9.18
C GLN A 89 -1.22 -2.99 9.47
N ALA A 90 -1.26 -3.55 10.68
CA ALA A 90 -2.24 -4.56 11.05
C ALA A 90 -3.67 -3.99 11.10
N ASP A 91 -3.83 -2.74 11.55
CA ASP A 91 -5.14 -2.10 11.65
C ASP A 91 -5.70 -1.74 10.27
N THR A 92 -4.88 -1.18 9.38
CA THR A 92 -5.31 -0.91 8.00
C THR A 92 -5.64 -2.20 7.24
N ALA A 93 -4.89 -3.28 7.47
CA ALA A 93 -5.16 -4.58 6.86
C ALA A 93 -6.52 -5.13 7.31
N ARG A 94 -6.78 -5.06 8.62
CA ARG A 94 -8.07 -5.46 9.20
C ARG A 94 -9.21 -4.59 8.65
N GLY A 95 -9.04 -3.27 8.66
CA GLY A 95 -10.05 -2.33 8.13
C GLY A 95 -10.38 -2.60 6.67
N ALA A 96 -9.37 -2.75 5.80
CA ALA A 96 -9.60 -3.04 4.38
C ALA A 96 -10.28 -4.40 4.16
N TYR A 97 -9.97 -5.40 4.99
CA TYR A 97 -10.63 -6.71 4.91
C TYR A 97 -12.09 -6.64 5.38
N GLU A 98 -12.36 -5.93 6.49
CA GLU A 98 -13.70 -5.68 7.01
C GLU A 98 -14.54 -4.86 6.01
N ASP A 99 -13.96 -3.84 5.36
CA ASP A 99 -14.66 -3.07 4.33
C ASP A 99 -14.99 -3.91 3.08
N LEU A 100 -14.19 -4.94 2.79
CA LEU A 100 -14.38 -5.82 1.62
C LEU A 100 -15.39 -6.94 1.86
N TYR A 101 -15.41 -7.53 3.06
CA TYR A 101 -16.18 -8.74 3.38
C TYR A 101 -17.14 -8.59 4.58
N GLY A 102 -17.09 -7.47 5.27
CA GLY A 102 -17.98 -7.16 6.38
C GLY A 102 -19.44 -7.02 5.92
N PRO A 103 -20.39 -7.14 6.86
CA PRO A 103 -21.81 -7.00 6.59
C PRO A 103 -22.21 -5.59 6.13
#